data_AF-A0A7S0NMX8-F1
#
_entry.id   AF-A0A7S0NMX8-F1
#
_cell.length_a   1.000
_cell.length_b   1.000
_cell.length_c   1.000
_cell.angle_alpha   90.00
_cell.angle_beta   90.00
_cell.angle_gamma   90.00
#
_symmetry.space_group_name_H-M   'P 1'
#
loop_
_entity.id
_entity.type
_entity.pdbx_description
1 polymer ?
#
loop_
_entity_poly.entity_id
_entity_poly.type
_entity_poly.pdbx_seq_one_letter_code
_entity_poly.pdbx_strand_id
1 'polypeptide(L)'
;EHGCHPVAYFSKEKTSPMNYNLACILTFPPYQRKGYGRFLIAFSYELSRVEGKVGTPERPLSDLGLLSYRSYWAYALLCILQQHRGAISISRLSELSSIAMDDITSTLQAVQVIRYWKG
;
A
#
# COMPACT_ATOMS: atom_id res chain seq x y z
N GLU A 1 10.53 -13.23 31.53
CA GLU A 1 9.92 -14.15 30.55
C GLU A 1 8.76 -13.37 29.94
N HIS A 2 8.84 -12.84 28.73
CA HIS A 2 8.54 -13.54 27.48
C HIS A 2 9.17 -12.71 26.34
N GLY A 3 9.96 -13.36 25.48
CA GLY A 3 10.77 -12.68 24.46
C GLY A 3 9.98 -12.16 23.27
N CYS A 4 10.63 -12.12 22.10
CA CYS A 4 9.97 -11.73 20.85
C CYS A 4 9.20 -12.92 20.26
N HIS A 5 7.91 -12.72 19.97
CA HIS A 5 7.05 -13.73 19.36
C HIS A 5 6.72 -13.34 17.91
N PRO A 6 7.04 -14.16 16.91
CA PRO A 6 6.71 -13.84 15.53
C PRO A 6 5.19 -13.92 15.32
N VAL A 7 4.63 -12.87 14.72
CA VAL A 7 3.18 -12.77 14.48
C VAL A 7 2.82 -12.70 13.00
N ALA A 8 3.72 -12.17 12.18
CA ALA A 8 3.52 -11.91 10.76
C ALA A 8 4.87 -11.61 10.08
N TYR A 9 4.93 -11.74 8.75
CA TYR A 9 6.07 -11.29 7.94
C TYR A 9 5.62 -10.90 6.52
N PHE A 10 6.50 -10.21 5.80
CA PHE A 10 6.45 -10.14 4.34
C PHE A 10 7.84 -10.40 3.74
N SER A 11 7.89 -10.87 2.50
CA SER A 11 9.11 -10.99 1.71
C SER A 11 9.19 -9.88 0.66
N LYS A 12 10.41 -9.51 0.28
CA LYS A 12 10.71 -8.54 -0.78
C LYS A 12 11.93 -9.03 -1.55
N GLU A 13 11.85 -9.02 -2.88
CA GLU A 13 13.01 -9.32 -3.72
C GLU A 13 14.08 -8.25 -3.54
N LYS A 14 15.35 -8.66 -3.44
CA LYS A 14 16.46 -7.70 -3.36
C LYS A 14 16.55 -6.82 -4.61
N THR A 15 16.24 -7.41 -5.76
CA THR A 15 16.16 -6.73 -7.06
C THR A 15 14.88 -7.19 -7.73
N SER A 16 13.88 -6.31 -7.82
CA SER A 16 12.62 -6.60 -8.50
C SER A 16 12.53 -5.81 -9.81
N PRO A 17 12.48 -6.46 -10.98
CA PRO A 17 12.38 -5.77 -12.27
C PRO A 17 11.06 -5.00 -12.42
N MET A 18 10.02 -5.43 -11.71
CA MET A 18 8.68 -4.81 -11.72
C MET A 18 8.46 -3.84 -10.56
N ASN A 19 9.52 -3.52 -9.79
CA ASN A 19 9.45 -2.71 -8.58
C ASN A 19 8.40 -3.20 -7.56
N TYR A 20 8.27 -4.51 -7.41
CA TYR A 20 7.44 -5.06 -6.34
C TYR A 20 8.07 -4.76 -4.98
N ASN A 21 7.34 -4.02 -4.15
CA ASN A 21 7.80 -3.71 -2.79
C ASN A 21 7.43 -4.80 -1.78
N LEU A 22 6.59 -5.74 -2.19
CA LEU A 22 6.15 -6.88 -1.40
C LEU A 22 5.87 -8.06 -2.34
N ALA A 23 6.50 -9.21 -2.07
CA ALA A 23 6.29 -10.47 -2.79
C ALA A 23 5.20 -11.30 -2.10
N CYS A 24 5.49 -11.83 -0.90
CA CYS A 24 4.51 -12.54 -0.07
C CYS A 24 4.26 -11.80 1.23
N ILE A 25 3.02 -11.84 1.74
CA ILE A 25 2.65 -11.33 3.06
C ILE A 25 1.84 -12.38 3.81
N LEU A 26 2.14 -12.58 5.09
CA LEU A 26 1.42 -13.50 5.95
C LEU A 26 1.31 -12.94 7.35
N THR A 27 0.09 -12.92 7.88
CA THR A 27 -0.15 -12.87 9.32
C THR A 27 -0.55 -14.27 9.77
N PHE A 28 0.12 -14.81 10.80
CA PHE A 28 -0.19 -16.17 11.24
C PHE A 28 -1.66 -16.25 11.72
N PRO A 29 -2.35 -17.39 11.51
CA PRO A 29 -3.76 -17.54 11.82
C PRO A 29 -4.23 -16.98 13.18
N PRO A 30 -3.56 -17.24 14.33
CA PRO A 30 -4.01 -16.73 15.64
C PRO A 30 -3.87 -15.20 15.81
N TYR A 31 -3.19 -14.54 14.89
CA TYR A 31 -2.93 -13.09 14.91
C TYR A 31 -3.66 -12.34 13.80
N GLN A 32 -4.45 -13.03 12.95
CA GLN A 32 -5.24 -12.37 11.91
C GLN A 32 -6.31 -11.45 12.51
N ARG A 33 -6.72 -10.44 11.75
CA ARG A 33 -7.73 -9.43 12.14
C ARG A 33 -7.37 -8.58 13.38
N LYS A 34 -6.10 -8.57 13.80
CA LYS A 34 -5.57 -7.71 14.89
C LYS A 34 -4.79 -6.49 14.40
N GLY A 35 -4.84 -6.19 13.10
CA GLY A 35 -4.16 -5.03 12.50
C GLY A 35 -2.74 -5.30 11.97
N TYR A 36 -2.12 -6.44 12.28
CA TYR A 36 -0.74 -6.74 11.84
C TYR A 36 -0.55 -6.73 10.32
N GLY A 37 -1.50 -7.26 9.55
CA GLY A 37 -1.44 -7.22 8.08
C GLY A 37 -1.40 -5.78 7.54
N ARG A 38 -2.25 -4.90 8.08
CA ARG A 38 -2.25 -3.47 7.72
C ARG A 38 -0.95 -2.78 8.11
N PHE A 39 -0.40 -3.13 9.28
CA PHE A 39 0.89 -2.62 9.73
C PHE A 39 2.03 -3.04 8.78
N LEU A 40 2.07 -4.31 8.34
CA LEU A 40 3.10 -4.78 7.40
C LEU A 40 2.99 -4.11 6.03
N ILE A 41 1.77 -3.90 5.52
CA ILE A 41 1.55 -3.14 4.28
C ILE A 41 2.06 -1.70 4.44
N ALA A 42 1.73 -1.03 5.57
CA ALA A 42 2.24 0.32 5.83
C ALA A 42 3.78 0.34 5.85
N PHE A 43 4.37 -0.62 6.56
CA PHE A 43 5.83 -0.73 6.68
C PHE A 43 6.50 -1.00 5.32
N SER A 44 5.91 -1.80 4.43
CA SER A 44 6.49 -2.02 3.10
C SER A 44 6.55 -0.73 2.26
N TYR A 45 5.55 0.16 2.40
CA TYR A 45 5.56 1.47 1.75
C TYR A 45 6.52 2.47 2.42
N GLU A 46 6.70 2.40 3.73
CA GLU A 46 7.74 3.16 4.43
C GLU A 46 9.14 2.82 3.90
N LEU A 47 9.43 1.54 3.65
CA LEU A 47 10.68 1.14 3.00
C LEU A 47 10.80 1.70 1.58
N SER A 48 9.72 1.65 0.77
CA SER A 48 9.70 2.26 -0.57
C SER A 48 10.00 3.76 -0.50
N ARG A 49 9.47 4.48 0.49
CA ARG A 49 9.72 5.91 0.67
C ARG A 49 11.17 6.21 1.02
N VAL A 50 11.77 5.42 1.92
CA VAL A 50 13.20 5.53 2.26
C VAL A 50 14.10 5.24 1.05
N GLU A 51 13.69 4.30 0.19
CA GLU A 51 14.41 3.98 -1.05
C GLU A 51 14.19 5.02 -2.18
N GLY A 52 13.30 6.00 -1.99
CA GLY A 52 12.92 6.96 -3.02
C GLY A 52 12.22 6.31 -4.21
N LYS A 53 11.54 5.18 -3.99
CA LYS A 53 10.88 4.38 -5.02
C LYS A 53 9.37 4.34 -4.83
N VAL A 54 8.69 4.08 -5.93
CA VAL A 54 7.27 3.73 -5.95
C VAL A 54 7.16 2.21 -5.99
N GLY A 55 6.16 1.66 -5.30
CA GLY A 55 5.97 0.22 -5.17
C GLY A 55 4.52 -0.23 -5.30
N THR A 56 4.37 -1.49 -5.67
CA THR A 56 3.09 -2.23 -5.73
C THR A 56 3.34 -3.67 -5.25
N PRO A 57 2.35 -4.39 -4.68
CA PRO A 57 2.55 -5.80 -4.39
C PRO A 57 2.66 -6.65 -5.66
N GLU A 58 3.34 -7.79 -5.53
CA GLU A 58 3.32 -8.85 -6.53
C GLU A 58 1.89 -9.37 -6.74
N ARG A 59 1.59 -9.78 -7.97
CA ARG A 59 0.26 -10.27 -8.39
C ARG A 59 0.38 -11.72 -8.87
N PRO A 60 -0.65 -12.57 -8.68
CA PRO A 60 -1.96 -12.26 -8.12
C PRO A 60 -1.97 -12.15 -6.59
N LEU A 61 -2.82 -11.26 -6.05
CA LEU A 61 -3.09 -11.17 -4.61
C LEU A 61 -4.13 -12.22 -4.18
N SER A 62 -4.04 -12.68 -2.93
CA SER A 62 -5.15 -13.41 -2.29
C SER A 62 -6.34 -12.49 -2.03
N ASP A 63 -7.56 -13.03 -1.91
CA ASP A 63 -8.77 -12.24 -1.63
C ASP A 63 -8.62 -11.36 -0.38
N LEU A 64 -8.08 -11.94 0.70
CA LEU A 64 -7.80 -11.22 1.94
C LEU A 64 -6.71 -10.15 1.74
N GLY A 65 -5.68 -10.46 0.94
CA GLY A 65 -4.63 -9.51 0.57
C GLY A 65 -5.21 -8.32 -0.20
N LEU A 66 -6.01 -8.57 -1.24
CA LEU A 66 -6.64 -7.55 -2.05
C LEU A 66 -7.54 -6.61 -1.24
N LEU A 67 -8.37 -7.16 -0.34
CA LEU A 67 -9.18 -6.36 0.57
C LEU A 67 -8.33 -5.49 1.51
N SER A 68 -7.24 -6.06 2.03
CA SER A 68 -6.33 -5.35 2.94
C SER A 68 -5.60 -4.20 2.23
N TYR A 69 -5.13 -4.41 1.00
CA TYR A 69 -4.47 -3.39 0.19
C TYR A 69 -5.43 -2.27 -0.20
N ARG A 70 -6.64 -2.59 -0.69
CA ARG A 70 -7.65 -1.58 -1.02
C ARG A 70 -8.01 -0.71 0.20
N SER A 71 -8.19 -1.34 1.37
CA SER A 71 -8.45 -0.62 2.61
C SER A 71 -7.29 0.30 3.00
N TYR A 72 -6.04 -0.18 2.88
CA TYR A 72 -4.85 0.61 3.16
C TYR A 72 -4.69 1.80 2.19
N TRP A 73 -4.77 1.56 0.88
CA TRP A 73 -4.60 2.61 -0.13
C TRP A 73 -5.67 3.69 0.01
N ALA A 74 -6.94 3.31 0.17
CA ALA A 74 -8.01 4.27 0.37
C ALA A 74 -7.74 5.17 1.58
N TYR A 75 -7.35 4.57 2.71
CA TYR A 75 -7.01 5.33 3.91
C TYR A 75 -5.81 6.27 3.69
N ALA A 76 -4.71 5.75 3.15
CA ALA A 76 -3.49 6.54 2.94
C ALA A 76 -3.74 7.75 2.02
N LEU A 77 -4.46 7.53 0.91
CA LEU A 77 -4.80 8.59 -0.03
C LEU A 77 -5.76 9.61 0.58
N LEU A 78 -6.78 9.17 1.32
CA LEU A 78 -7.71 10.09 1.99
C LEU A 78 -7.01 10.94 3.05
N CYS A 79 -6.04 10.40 3.79
CA CYS A 79 -5.24 11.19 4.73
C CYS A 79 -4.43 12.29 4.03
N ILE A 80 -3.82 11.98 2.88
CA ILE A 80 -3.09 12.98 2.07
C ILE A 80 -4.06 14.04 1.55
N LEU A 81 -5.21 13.62 1.00
CA LEU A 81 -6.23 14.52 0.47
C LEU A 81 -6.83 15.43 1.55
N GLN A 82 -7.01 14.93 2.77
CA GLN A 82 -7.52 15.72 3.90
C GLN A 82 -6.57 16.87 4.28
N GLN A 83 -5.25 16.68 4.11
CA GLN A 83 -4.24 17.68 4.45
C GLN A 83 -3.99 18.67 3.31
N HIS A 84 -4.31 18.30 2.07
CA HIS A 84 -4.14 19.16 0.90
C HIS A 84 -5.38 20.01 0.63
N ARG A 85 -5.17 21.30 0.34
CA ARG A 85 -6.22 22.19 -0.16
C ARG A 85 -6.11 22.33 -1.67
N GLY A 86 -7.18 21.98 -2.39
CA GLY A 86 -7.27 22.11 -3.85
C GLY A 86 -7.04 20.79 -4.60
N ALA A 87 -6.89 20.89 -5.92
CA ALA A 87 -6.66 19.72 -6.77
C ALA A 87 -5.21 19.22 -6.65
N ILE A 88 -5.03 17.91 -6.62
CA ILE A 88 -3.74 17.23 -6.59
C ILE A 88 -3.66 16.24 -7.75
N SER A 89 -2.51 16.16 -8.42
CA SER A 89 -2.30 15.20 -9.51
C SER A 89 -2.02 13.79 -8.98
N ILE A 90 -2.30 12.78 -9.81
CA ILE A 90 -1.99 11.37 -9.51
C ILE A 90 -0.47 11.17 -9.33
N SER A 91 0.35 11.84 -10.15
CA SER A 91 1.81 11.81 -10.00
C SER A 91 2.26 12.32 -8.64
N ARG A 92 1.67 13.41 -8.15
CA ARG A 92 2.01 13.97 -6.84
C ARG A 92 1.56 13.06 -5.70
N LEU A 93 0.39 12.42 -5.81
CA LEU A 93 -0.06 11.41 -4.85
C LEU A 93 0.90 10.21 -4.80
N SER A 94 1.41 9.77 -5.95
CA SER A 94 2.41 8.69 -6.05
C SER A 94 3.70 9.05 -5.34
N GLU A 95 4.22 10.26 -5.57
CA GLU A 95 5.42 10.77 -4.88
C GLU A 95 5.26 10.83 -3.35
N LEU A 96 4.08 11.27 -2.86
CA LEU A 96 3.82 11.43 -1.43
C LEU A 96 3.58 10.11 -0.71
N SER A 97 2.99 9.13 -1.40
CA SER A 97 2.56 7.85 -0.79
C SER A 97 3.46 6.66 -1.13
N SER A 98 4.34 6.80 -2.12
CA SER A 98 5.08 5.69 -2.75
C SER A 98 4.19 4.60 -3.36
N ILE A 99 2.90 4.86 -3.56
CA ILE A 99 1.94 3.93 -4.19
C ILE A 99 1.97 4.12 -5.70
N ALA A 100 2.01 3.01 -6.46
CA ALA A 100 1.96 3.04 -7.92
C ALA A 100 0.72 3.79 -8.45
N MET A 101 0.89 4.53 -9.54
CA MET A 101 -0.17 5.36 -10.11
C MET A 101 -1.41 4.56 -10.52
N ASP A 102 -1.23 3.31 -10.96
CA ASP A 102 -2.34 2.42 -11.30
C ASP A 102 -3.18 2.02 -10.07
N ASP A 103 -2.50 1.77 -8.94
CA ASP A 103 -3.17 1.45 -7.68
C ASP A 103 -3.88 2.69 -7.11
N ILE A 104 -3.30 3.88 -7.26
CA ILE A 104 -3.96 5.15 -6.92
C ILE A 104 -5.21 5.37 -7.78
N THR A 105 -5.07 5.23 -9.09
CA THR A 105 -6.16 5.46 -10.05
C THR A 105 -7.33 4.53 -9.77
N SER A 106 -7.05 3.22 -9.67
CA SER A 106 -8.07 2.22 -9.37
C SER A 106 -8.72 2.43 -8.00
N THR A 107 -7.95 2.84 -6.99
CA THR A 107 -8.49 3.15 -5.66
C THR A 107 -9.40 4.36 -5.68
N LEU A 108 -8.98 5.48 -6.30
CA LEU A 108 -9.78 6.70 -6.38
C LEU A 108 -11.04 6.55 -7.23
N GLN A 109 -10.99 5.72 -8.27
CA GLN A 109 -12.18 5.30 -9.02
C GLN A 109 -13.16 4.53 -8.14
N ALA A 110 -12.66 3.56 -7.36
CA ALA A 110 -13.50 2.76 -6.46
C ALA A 110 -14.16 3.58 -5.35
N VAL A 111 -13.47 4.62 -4.82
CA VAL A 111 -14.05 5.54 -3.82
C VAL A 111 -14.81 6.72 -4.43
N GLN A 112 -14.90 6.83 -5.76
CA GLN A 112 -15.60 7.89 -6.50
C GLN A 112 -15.10 9.32 -6.22
N VAL A 113 -13.80 9.49 -5.98
CA VAL A 113 -13.19 10.81 -5.66
C VAL A 113 -12.29 11.34 -6.80
N ILE A 114 -12.35 10.73 -7.98
CA ILE A 114 -11.56 11.14 -9.16
C ILE A 114 -12.39 11.96 -10.15
N ARG A 115 -11.80 13.02 -10.71
CA ARG A 115 -12.34 13.76 -11.86
C ARG A 115 -11.31 13.76 -12.97
N TYR A 116 -11.74 13.46 -14.19
CA TYR A 116 -10.89 13.55 -15.37
C TYR A 116 -10.92 14.97 -15.92
N TRP A 117 -9.74 15.56 -16.15
CA TRP A 117 -9.62 16.91 -16.69
C TRP A 117 -8.55 16.96 -17.77
N LYS A 118 -8.99 17.15 -19.02
CA LYS A 118 -8.17 17.32 -20.23
C LYS A 118 -7.08 16.26 -20.45
N GLY A 119 -7.51 15.09 -20.96
CA GLY A 119 -6.72 14.23 -21.86
C GLY A 119 -5.33 13.88 -21.38
#